data_AF-A0A7X6UIU5-F1
#
_entry.id   AF-A0A7X6UIU5-F1
#
_cell.length_a   1.000
_cell.length_b   1.000
_cell.length_c   1.000
_cell.angle_alpha   90.00
_cell.angle_beta   90.00
_cell.angle_gamma   90.00
#
_symmetry.space_group_name_H-M   'P 1'
#
loop_
_entity.id
_entity.type
_entity.pdbx_description
1 polymer ?
#
loop_
_entity_poly.entity_id
_entity_poly.type
_entity_poly.pdbx_seq_one_letter_code
_entity_poly.pdbx_strand_id
1 'polypeptide(L)'
;MVQTRYDQGQYNMELYFEVDDFEGFIQKLNTYKSIEYVHKPKKHEWQQRVVRIYDPDHHMIEIGESMAVIARRYLSDGFSIEETAKIIQHPVEFVEMCKQGL
;
A
#
# COMPACT_ATOMS: atom_id res chain seq x y z
N MET A 1 -9.34 -13.90 4.91
CA MET A 1 -8.38 -12.99 5.58
C MET A 1 -9.05 -12.41 6.81
N VAL A 2 -8.53 -12.65 8.01
CA VAL A 2 -8.98 -11.96 9.22
C VAL A 2 -8.22 -10.64 9.26
N GLN A 3 -8.83 -9.58 8.76
CA GLN A 3 -8.40 -8.22 9.05
C GLN A 3 -8.71 -8.01 10.53
N THR A 4 -7.68 -7.94 11.37
CA THR A 4 -7.84 -7.81 12.82
C THR A 4 -8.62 -6.54 13.11
N ARG A 5 -9.93 -6.69 13.34
CA ARG A 5 -10.81 -5.62 13.81
C ARG A 5 -10.51 -5.36 15.27
N TYR A 6 -9.89 -4.24 15.56
CA TYR A 6 -10.14 -3.52 16.80
C TYR A 6 -10.54 -2.11 16.40
N ASP A 7 -11.85 -1.87 16.32
CA ASP A 7 -12.38 -0.72 17.04
C ASP A 7 -13.87 -0.89 17.34
N GLN A 8 -14.19 -0.68 18.60
CA GLN A 8 -15.53 -0.68 19.14
C GLN A 8 -16.22 0.61 18.69
N GLY A 9 -17.14 0.47 17.72
CA GLY A 9 -18.15 1.49 17.44
C GLY A 9 -17.75 2.56 16.42
N GLN A 10 -18.48 2.58 15.30
CA GLN A 10 -18.67 3.73 14.40
C GLN A 10 -17.62 4.07 13.32
N TYR A 11 -16.63 3.21 13.02
CA TYR A 11 -15.65 3.43 11.93
C TYR A 11 -15.64 2.27 10.93
N ASN A 12 -16.57 2.26 9.97
CA ASN A 12 -16.73 1.17 8.99
C ASN A 12 -16.21 1.49 7.57
N MET A 13 -15.53 2.62 7.37
CA MET A 13 -15.05 3.04 6.05
C MET A 13 -13.58 3.45 6.13
N GLU A 14 -12.79 2.93 5.19
CA GLU A 14 -11.42 3.35 4.93
C GLU A 14 -11.31 3.83 3.49
N LEU A 15 -10.68 4.99 3.27
CA LEU A 15 -10.33 5.44 1.93
C LEU A 15 -8.93 4.92 1.60
N TYR A 16 -8.82 4.16 0.51
CA TYR A 16 -7.58 3.56 0.07
C TYR A 16 -7.02 4.27 -1.17
N PHE A 17 -5.75 4.63 -1.12
CA PHE A 17 -5.01 5.24 -2.22
C PHE A 17 -3.68 4.54 -2.44
N GLU A 18 -3.19 4.60 -3.67
CA GLU A 18 -1.85 4.15 -4.03
C GLU A 18 -1.00 5.31 -4.55
N VAL A 19 0.29 5.28 -4.24
CA VAL A 19 1.28 6.24 -4.72
C VAL A 19 2.49 5.51 -5.32
N ASP A 20 2.97 6.01 -6.45
CA ASP A 20 4.15 5.44 -7.12
C ASP A 20 5.45 5.76 -6.36
N ASP A 21 5.61 7.02 -5.92
CA ASP A 21 6.75 7.46 -5.10
C ASP A 21 6.34 7.53 -3.62
N PHE A 22 6.31 6.36 -2.97
CA PHE A 22 5.95 6.25 -1.56
C PHE A 22 6.97 6.94 -0.63
N GLU A 23 8.26 6.89 -0.95
CA GLU A 23 9.29 7.57 -0.16
C GLU A 23 9.10 9.08 -0.20
N GLY A 24 8.95 9.66 -1.39
CA GLY A 24 8.67 11.08 -1.55
C GLY A 24 7.37 11.50 -0.88
N PHE A 25 6.33 10.66 -0.94
CA PHE A 25 5.08 10.88 -0.22
C PHE A 25 5.29 10.91 1.30
N ILE A 26 5.99 9.95 1.89
CA ILE A 26 6.26 9.92 3.33
C ILE A 26 7.12 11.11 3.78
N GLN A 27 8.13 11.48 2.99
CA GLN A 27 8.94 12.67 3.27
C GLN A 27 8.07 13.92 3.32
N LYS A 28 7.20 14.11 2.32
CA LYS A 28 6.24 15.21 2.27
C LYS A 28 5.28 15.15 3.46
N LEU A 29 4.72 13.98 3.77
CA LEU A 29 3.79 13.79 4.88
C LEU A 29 4.42 14.19 6.22
N ASN A 30 5.68 13.84 6.44
CA ASN A 30 6.43 14.19 7.65
C ASN A 30 6.70 15.70 7.81
N THR A 31 6.51 16.52 6.76
CA THR A 31 6.62 17.99 6.88
C THR A 31 5.41 18.62 7.57
N TYR A 32 4.28 17.91 7.62
CA TYR A 32 3.05 18.37 8.25
C TYR A 32 2.99 17.94 9.72
N LYS A 33 2.96 18.92 10.64
CA LYS A 33 2.95 18.66 12.09
C LYS A 33 1.62 18.18 12.65
N SER A 34 0.52 18.41 11.93
CA SER A 34 -0.85 18.14 12.38
C SER A 34 -1.39 16.80 11.90
N ILE A 35 -0.58 15.96 11.24
CA ILE A 35 -1.03 14.65 10.77
C ILE A 35 -1.16 13.71 11.97
N GLU A 36 -2.37 13.22 12.18
CA GLU A 36 -2.64 12.15 13.12
C GLU A 36 -2.48 10.79 12.43
N TYR A 37 -1.66 9.92 13.00
CA TYR A 37 -1.38 8.60 12.45
C TYR A 37 -2.17 7.55 13.20
N VAL A 38 -2.88 6.69 12.46
CA VAL A 38 -3.33 5.40 12.99
C VAL A 38 -2.10 4.52 13.23
N HIS A 39 -1.22 4.46 12.22
CA HIS A 39 0.11 3.88 12.37
C HIS A 39 1.10 4.48 11.36
N LYS A 40 2.38 4.46 11.74
CA LYS A 40 3.51 4.79 10.84
C LYS A 40 3.65 3.74 9.72
N PRO A 41 4.46 3.99 8.68
CA PRO A 41 4.62 3.04 7.57
C PRO A 41 4.89 1.61 8.05
N LYS A 42 4.09 0.67 7.55
CA LYS A 42 4.14 -0.76 7.86
C LYS A 42 4.16 -1.55 6.56
N LYS A 43 4.95 -2.63 6.53
CA LYS A 43 5.00 -3.57 5.41
C LYS A 43 4.08 -4.77 5.63
N HIS A 44 3.32 -5.14 4.60
CA HIS A 44 2.48 -6.33 4.56
C HIS A 44 3.23 -7.55 4.00
N GLU A 45 2.66 -8.74 4.20
CA GLU A 45 3.22 -10.01 3.72
C GLU A 45 3.36 -10.07 2.19
N TRP A 46 2.44 -9.42 1.47
CA TRP A 46 2.51 -9.23 0.02
C TRP A 46 3.46 -8.10 -0.41
N GLN A 47 4.37 -7.70 0.48
CA GLN A 47 5.49 -6.79 0.24
C GLN A 47 5.15 -5.31 0.09
N GLN A 48 3.87 -4.94 0.12
CA GLN A 48 3.43 -3.56 0.07
C GLN A 48 3.66 -2.82 1.39
N ARG A 49 4.17 -1.60 1.31
CA ARG A 49 4.20 -0.67 2.45
C ARG A 49 3.01 0.27 2.41
N VAL A 50 2.39 0.49 3.56
CA VAL A 50 1.26 1.40 3.71
C VAL A 50 1.42 2.26 4.97
N VAL A 51 0.85 3.45 4.94
CA VAL A 51 0.67 4.33 6.09
C VAL A 51 -0.81 4.61 6.28
N ARG A 52 -1.26 4.73 7.53
CA ARG A 52 -2.64 5.10 7.85
C ARG A 52 -2.69 6.37 8.68
N ILE A 53 -3.53 7.29 8.26
CA ILE A 53 -3.75 8.59 8.90
C ILE A 53 -5.24 8.84 9.10
N TYR A 54 -5.57 9.78 9.96
CA TYR A 54 -6.90 10.37 9.99
C TYR A 54 -6.94 11.68 9.19
N ASP A 55 -8.06 11.94 8.54
CA ASP A 55 -8.41 13.29 8.09
C ASP A 55 -8.93 14.15 9.28
N PRO A 56 -9.18 15.46 9.09
CA PRO A 56 -9.68 16.32 10.16
C PRO A 56 -11.05 15.93 10.75
N ASP A 57 -11.83 15.13 10.01
CA ASP A 57 -13.15 14.63 10.43
C ASP A 57 -13.06 13.21 11.04
N HIS A 58 -11.83 12.70 11.28
CA HIS A 58 -11.53 11.37 11.81
C HIS A 58 -11.96 10.19 10.91
N HIS A 59 -12.00 10.40 9.59
CA HIS A 59 -12.05 9.29 8.64
C HIS A 59 -10.66 8.69 8.44
N MET A 60 -10.58 7.35 8.40
CA MET A 60 -9.32 6.65 8.18
C MET A 60 -8.95 6.63 6.69
N ILE A 61 -7.72 7.06 6.40
CA ILE A 61 -7.14 6.99 5.06
C ILE A 61 -5.93 6.07 5.10
N GLU A 62 -5.94 5.04 4.25
CA GLU A 62 -4.78 4.20 3.96
C GLU A 62 -4.13 4.64 2.65
N ILE A 63 -2.81 4.86 2.69
CA ILE A 63 -2.02 5.16 1.51
C ILE A 63 -0.94 4.10 1.38
N GLY A 64 -0.94 3.37 0.28
CA GLY A 64 0.00 2.30 -0.03
C GLY A 64 0.96 2.63 -1.16
N GLU A 65 2.08 1.90 -1.21
CA GLU A 65 2.86 1.75 -2.43
C GLU A 65 1.99 1.17 -3.55
N SER A 66 2.16 1.71 -4.75
CA SER A 66 1.55 1.16 -5.97
C SER A 66 1.94 -0.30 -6.16
N MET A 67 0.95 -1.19 -6.23
CA MET A 67 1.22 -2.62 -6.45
C MET A 67 1.90 -2.85 -7.79
N ALA A 68 1.62 -1.99 -8.78
CA ALA A 68 2.26 -2.03 -10.08
C ALA A 68 3.75 -1.66 -10.02
N VAL A 69 4.12 -0.67 -9.21
CA VAL A 69 5.53 -0.33 -8.96
C VAL A 69 6.25 -1.48 -8.25
N ILE A 70 5.60 -2.12 -7.27
CA ILE A 70 6.16 -3.29 -6.59
C ILE A 70 6.36 -4.45 -7.57
N ALA A 71 5.36 -4.77 -8.40
CA ALA A 71 5.46 -5.82 -9.40
C ALA A 71 6.62 -5.56 -10.37
N ARG A 72 6.72 -4.35 -10.92
CA ARG A 72 7.82 -3.95 -11.81
C ARG A 72 9.19 -4.06 -11.15
N ARG A 73 9.30 -3.71 -9.87
CA ARG A 73 10.55 -3.85 -9.09
C ARG A 73 11.00 -5.30 -9.01
N TYR A 74 10.12 -6.23 -8.62
CA TYR A 74 10.46 -7.65 -8.56
C TYR A 74 10.79 -8.22 -9.95
N LEU A 75 10.07 -7.84 -11.00
CA LEU A 75 10.42 -8.22 -12.36
C LEU A 75 11.81 -7.69 -12.78
N SER A 76 12.15 -6.46 -12.40
CA SER A 76 13.48 -5.88 -12.67
C SER A 76 14.60 -6.53 -11.86
N ASP A 77 14.29 -7.07 -10.68
CA ASP A 77 15.21 -7.85 -9.85
C ASP A 77 15.46 -9.26 -10.42
N GLY A 78 14.79 -9.64 -11.50
CA GLY A 78 15.01 -10.88 -12.26
C GLY A 78 14.04 -12.02 -11.95
N PHE A 79 13.02 -11.79 -11.14
CA PHE A 79 11.99 -12.80 -10.85
C PHE A 79 11.09 -13.07 -12.06
N SER A 80 10.60 -14.30 -12.19
CA SER A 80 9.58 -14.64 -13.20
C SER A 80 8.25 -13.96 -12.89
N ILE A 81 7.32 -13.96 -13.85
CA ILE A 81 5.96 -13.45 -13.66
C ILE A 81 5.24 -14.25 -12.57
N GLU A 82 5.38 -15.58 -12.60
CA GLU A 82 4.75 -16.51 -11.66
C GLU A 82 5.35 -16.39 -10.25
N GLU A 83 6.68 -16.26 -10.15
CA GLU A 83 7.35 -16.02 -8.87
C GLU A 83 6.92 -14.69 -8.26
N THR A 84 6.90 -13.63 -9.08
CA THR A 84 6.45 -12.30 -8.65
C THR A 84 5.00 -12.35 -8.18
N ALA A 85 4.09 -12.94 -8.97
CA ALA A 85 2.67 -13.09 -8.64
C ALA A 85 2.47 -13.79 -7.29
N LYS A 86 3.26 -14.84 -7.02
CA LYS A 86 3.24 -15.54 -5.72
C LYS A 86 3.77 -14.67 -4.58
N ILE A 87 4.87 -13.94 -4.77
CA ILE A 87 5.48 -13.07 -3.76
C ILE A 87 4.53 -11.94 -3.35
N ILE A 88 3.94 -11.25 -4.33
CA ILE A 88 3.04 -10.12 -4.10
C ILE A 88 1.57 -10.54 -3.94
N GLN A 89 1.31 -11.85 -3.95
CA GLN A 89 -0.02 -12.46 -3.77
C GLN A 89 -1.10 -11.88 -4.71
N HIS A 90 -0.74 -11.61 -5.97
CA HIS A 90 -1.65 -11.12 -7.01
C HIS A 90 -1.77 -12.12 -8.16
N PRO A 91 -2.83 -12.04 -8.99
CA PRO A 91 -2.97 -12.87 -10.18
C PRO A 91 -1.78 -12.70 -11.14
N VAL A 92 -1.47 -13.77 -11.89
CA VAL A 92 -0.40 -13.75 -12.90
C VAL A 92 -0.69 -12.70 -13.96
N GLU A 93 -1.95 -12.55 -14.35
CA GLU A 93 -2.44 -11.60 -15.34
C GLU A 93 -2.15 -10.14 -14.92
N PHE A 94 -2.25 -9.83 -13.63
CA PHE A 94 -1.90 -8.51 -13.11
C PHE A 94 -0.40 -8.23 -13.30
N VAL A 95 0.45 -9.21 -13.01
CA VAL A 95 1.90 -9.06 -13.17
C VAL A 95 2.30 -8.95 -14.65
N GLU A 96 1.62 -9.69 -15.54
CA GLU A 96 1.77 -9.55 -16.98
C GLU A 96 1.43 -8.14 -17.46
N MET A 97 0.31 -7.60 -16.99
CA MET A 97 -0.11 -6.24 -17.27
C MET A 97 0.94 -5.22 -16.78
N CYS A 98 1.45 -5.37 -15.56
CA CYS A 98 2.48 -4.47 -15.02
C CYS A 98 3.80 -4.53 -15.82
N LYS A 99 4.17 -5.72 -16.31
CA LYS A 99 5.33 -5.88 -17.22
C LYS A 99 5.15 -5.11 -18.53
N GLN A 100 3.91 -4.96 -18.99
CA GLN A 100 3.54 -4.22 -20.20
C GLN A 100 3.32 -2.71 -19.94
N GLY A 101 3.39 -2.25 -18.68
CA GLY A 101 3.32 -0.83 -18.32
C GLY A 101 2.01 -0.38 -17.68
N LEU A 102 1.24 -1.29 -17.05
CA LEU A 102 0.03 -0.99 -16.26
C LEU A 102 0.31 -0.81 -14.76
#